data_AF-A0A5P6N8B8-F1
#
_entry.id   AF-A0A5P6N8B8-F1
#
_cell.length_a   1.000
_cell.length_b   1.000
_cell.length_c   1.000
_cell.angle_alpha   90.00
_cell.angle_beta   90.00
_cell.angle_gamma   90.00
#
_symmetry.space_group_name_H-M   'P 1'
#
loop_
_entity.id
_entity.type
_entity.pdbx_description
1 polymer ?
#
loop_
_entity_poly.entity_id
_entity_poly.type
_entity_poly.pdbx_seq_one_letter_code
_entity_poly.pdbx_strand_id
1 'polypeptide(L)'
;MKKIVNAMAAAALVCAAPAAAQEDTEHSQSALSPGELDEFAGMMAGLFQTEPLTEEQNARLPAAQAVVGEMMPDGFYGEMMAGMMDKMLRPMLTMFSQPEFVLGARLTVDAETIEALEEGEQAELTAMLDPAYEARGDAMVAVLTSRMGGMFTAMEGPMREGLSKAYAVRFDDAQLADIAAFFATPTGGEYARESMALFADPQVMQASMQALPAMMSGFGDIESAMREAMEALPAERGYGDLTEAQRERMAELLDVDPAQLADLVNPPKSMDDAAGQ
;
A
#
# COMPACT_ATOMS: atom_id res chain seq x y z
N MET A 1 40.42 52.83 -19.85
CA MET A 1 40.78 53.15 -18.45
C MET A 1 39.68 52.55 -17.56
N LYS A 2 39.93 51.44 -16.83
CA LYS A 2 40.13 51.39 -15.35
C LYS A 2 38.95 52.06 -14.59
N LYS A 3 38.16 51.46 -13.68
CA LYS A 3 38.25 50.30 -12.77
C LYS A 3 36.82 49.92 -12.28
N ILE A 4 36.45 48.64 -12.10
CA ILE A 4 36.37 47.83 -10.84
C ILE A 4 35.43 48.38 -9.72
N VAL A 5 34.45 47.58 -9.28
CA VAL A 5 34.25 46.97 -7.91
C VAL A 5 32.76 46.77 -7.55
N ASN A 6 32.48 45.54 -7.09
CA ASN A 6 31.29 44.98 -6.41
C ASN A 6 30.62 45.82 -5.30
N ALA A 7 29.35 45.52 -5.00
CA ALA A 7 28.90 45.17 -3.64
C ALA A 7 27.44 44.65 -3.59
N MET A 8 27.26 43.51 -2.92
CA MET A 8 25.98 42.99 -2.40
C MET A 8 25.41 43.91 -1.30
N ALA A 9 24.08 43.95 -1.16
CA ALA A 9 23.37 43.76 0.12
C ALA A 9 21.84 43.82 -0.06
N ALA A 10 21.16 43.06 0.79
CA ALA A 10 19.78 42.59 0.69
C ALA A 10 18.72 43.50 1.38
N ALA A 11 17.48 43.00 1.32
CA ALA A 11 16.25 43.33 2.08
C ALA A 11 15.22 44.19 1.33
N ALA A 12 13.90 44.02 1.46
CA ALA A 12 13.00 42.94 1.84
C ALA A 12 11.57 43.52 1.65
N LEU A 13 10.59 42.65 1.37
CA LEU A 13 9.13 42.88 1.44
C LEU A 13 8.49 43.92 0.49
N VAL A 14 7.69 43.44 -0.47
CA VAL A 14 6.21 43.42 -0.48
C VAL A 14 5.83 43.10 -1.93
N CYS A 15 5.54 41.85 -2.24
CA CYS A 15 4.83 41.53 -3.47
C CYS A 15 3.36 41.42 -3.12
N ALA A 16 2.62 42.51 -3.36
CA ALA A 16 1.18 42.44 -3.54
C ALA A 16 0.92 41.50 -4.71
N ALA A 17 0.34 40.33 -4.44
CA ALA A 17 -0.12 39.43 -5.49
C ALA A 17 -1.33 40.07 -6.19
N PRO A 18 -1.36 40.15 -7.54
CA PRO A 18 -2.57 40.53 -8.25
C PRO A 18 -3.60 39.39 -8.12
N ALA A 19 -4.81 39.73 -7.70
CA ALA A 19 -5.94 38.84 -7.43
C ALA A 19 -6.61 38.27 -8.72
N ALA A 20 -5.84 37.87 -9.72
CA ALA A 20 -6.37 37.36 -10.99
C ALA A 20 -5.48 36.29 -11.63
N ALA A 21 -5.00 35.34 -10.81
CA ALA A 21 -4.29 34.14 -11.28
C ALA A 21 -4.71 32.87 -10.52
N GLN A 22 -5.94 32.87 -9.98
CA GLN A 22 -6.61 31.68 -9.48
C GLN A 22 -7.56 31.16 -10.56
N GLU A 23 -7.02 30.53 -11.59
CA GLU A 23 -7.76 29.65 -12.52
C GLU A 23 -6.70 29.06 -13.45
N ASP A 24 -6.03 28.02 -12.94
CA ASP A 24 -5.54 26.85 -13.67
C ASP A 24 -4.58 26.10 -12.75
N THR A 25 -5.14 25.15 -12.02
CA THR A 25 -4.39 24.06 -11.42
C THR A 25 -5.13 22.78 -11.71
N GLU A 26 -5.29 22.49 -13.00
CA GLU A 26 -5.37 21.10 -13.43
C GLU A 26 -4.03 20.44 -13.10
N HIS A 27 -4.10 19.25 -12.49
CA HIS A 27 -3.02 18.41 -11.98
C HIS A 27 -2.50 18.75 -10.57
N SER A 28 -3.35 18.53 -9.57
CA SER A 28 -2.92 17.85 -8.34
C SER A 28 -3.58 16.47 -8.33
N GLN A 29 -2.75 15.42 -8.33
CA GLN A 29 -3.18 14.06 -8.02
C GLN A 29 -4.00 14.09 -6.74
N SER A 30 -5.23 13.57 -6.80
CA SER A 30 -6.25 13.67 -5.76
C SER A 30 -5.80 12.94 -4.49
N ALA A 31 -5.16 13.66 -3.58
CA ALA A 31 -5.21 13.29 -2.17
C ALA A 31 -6.65 13.57 -1.72
N LEU A 32 -7.40 12.51 -1.41
CA LEU A 32 -8.73 12.61 -0.80
C LEU A 32 -8.68 13.57 0.40
N SER A 33 -9.70 14.41 0.55
CA SER A 33 -9.79 15.26 1.73
C SER A 33 -9.93 14.40 3.00
N PRO A 34 -9.53 14.91 4.19
CA PRO A 34 -9.64 14.14 5.43
C PRO A 34 -11.04 13.58 5.72
N GLY A 35 -12.11 14.28 5.32
CA GLY A 35 -13.49 13.80 5.49
C GLY A 35 -13.86 12.68 4.52
N GLU A 36 -13.38 12.74 3.27
CA GLU A 36 -13.58 11.67 2.28
C GLU A 36 -12.79 10.41 2.63
N LEU A 37 -11.60 10.57 3.25
CA LEU A 37 -10.84 9.44 3.80
C LEU A 37 -11.58 8.75 4.94
N ASP A 38 -12.18 9.51 5.86
CA ASP A 38 -12.96 8.95 6.97
C ASP A 38 -14.24 8.25 6.48
N GLU A 39 -14.92 8.81 5.48
CA GLU A 39 -16.12 8.20 4.87
C GLU A 39 -15.76 6.92 4.11
N PHE A 40 -14.67 6.94 3.33
CA PHE A 40 -14.15 5.75 2.66
C PHE A 40 -13.70 4.68 3.65
N ALA A 41 -12.99 5.06 4.71
CA ALA A 41 -12.60 4.15 5.79
C ALA A 41 -13.83 3.55 6.49
N GLY A 42 -14.88 4.33 6.73
CA GLY A 42 -16.15 3.88 7.29
C GLY A 42 -16.88 2.88 6.38
N MET A 43 -16.94 3.15 5.07
CA MET A 43 -17.50 2.23 4.08
C MET A 43 -16.71 0.92 4.04
N MET A 44 -15.38 0.98 4.02
CA MET A 44 -14.52 -0.21 4.04
C MET A 44 -14.65 -1.00 5.34
N ALA A 45 -14.74 -0.33 6.50
CA ALA A 45 -14.96 -0.99 7.78
C ALA A 45 -16.34 -1.68 7.85
N GLY A 46 -17.35 -1.14 7.15
CA GLY A 46 -18.66 -1.75 7.00
C GLY A 46 -18.64 -3.08 6.23
N LEU A 47 -17.70 -3.26 5.28
CA LEU A 47 -17.55 -4.49 4.49
C LEU A 47 -16.94 -5.65 5.29
N PHE A 48 -16.18 -5.36 6.36
CA PHE A 48 -15.46 -6.35 7.17
C PHE A 48 -16.01 -6.48 8.60
N GLN A 49 -17.29 -6.20 8.80
CA GLN A 49 -17.96 -6.38 10.09
C GLN A 49 -17.97 -7.88 10.46
N THR A 50 -17.28 -8.24 11.55
CA THR A 50 -17.37 -9.59 12.12
C THR A 50 -18.55 -9.65 13.09
N GLU A 51 -19.23 -10.81 13.17
CA GLU A 51 -20.25 -11.02 14.19
C GLU A 51 -19.69 -10.73 15.60
N PRO A 52 -20.48 -10.08 16.48
CA PRO A 52 -20.04 -9.83 17.85
C PRO A 52 -19.82 -11.17 18.57
N LEU A 53 -18.81 -11.20 19.44
CA LEU A 53 -18.50 -12.40 20.23
C LEU A 53 -19.72 -12.82 21.07
N THR A 54 -19.97 -14.13 21.12
CA THR A 54 -20.95 -14.70 22.05
C THR A 54 -20.47 -14.52 23.50
N GLU A 55 -21.37 -14.70 24.48
CA GLU A 55 -21.00 -14.62 25.90
C GLU A 55 -19.88 -15.62 26.26
N GLU A 56 -19.96 -16.84 25.74
CA GLU A 56 -18.96 -17.87 25.94
C GLU A 56 -17.60 -17.51 25.32
N GLN A 57 -17.60 -16.93 24.11
CA GLN A 57 -16.36 -16.46 23.48
C GLN A 57 -15.76 -15.25 24.23
N ASN A 58 -16.59 -14.35 24.75
CA ASN A 58 -16.13 -13.27 25.62
C ASN A 58 -15.48 -13.79 26.90
N ALA A 59 -16.01 -14.86 27.49
CA ALA A 59 -15.43 -15.48 28.68
C ALA A 59 -14.03 -16.06 28.42
N ARG A 60 -13.76 -16.53 27.19
CA ARG A 60 -12.45 -17.06 26.76
C ARG A 60 -11.43 -15.97 26.40
N LEU A 61 -11.88 -14.74 26.16
CA LEU A 61 -11.04 -13.67 25.65
C LEU A 61 -9.78 -13.41 26.48
N PRO A 62 -9.80 -13.41 27.83
CA PRO A 62 -8.60 -13.23 28.63
C PRO A 62 -7.55 -14.34 28.41
N ALA A 63 -7.99 -15.60 28.26
CA ALA A 63 -7.09 -16.72 27.96
C ALA A 63 -6.50 -16.62 26.55
N ALA A 64 -7.32 -16.23 25.57
CA ALA A 64 -6.87 -15.98 24.21
C ALA A 64 -5.87 -14.82 24.13
N GLN A 65 -6.10 -13.73 24.87
CA GLN A 65 -5.17 -12.60 24.98
C GLN A 65 -3.81 -13.02 25.56
N ALA A 66 -3.80 -13.90 26.57
CA ALA A 66 -2.56 -14.41 27.14
C ALA A 66 -1.76 -15.22 26.11
N VAL A 67 -2.42 -16.13 25.37
CA VAL A 67 -1.79 -16.91 24.30
C VAL A 67 -1.24 -16.01 23.19
N VAL A 68 -2.03 -15.04 22.72
CA VAL A 68 -1.63 -14.12 21.66
C VAL A 68 -0.51 -13.18 22.13
N GLY A 69 -0.49 -12.80 23.40
CA GLY A 69 0.58 -11.97 23.98
C GLY A 69 1.96 -12.63 23.92
N GLU A 70 2.04 -13.97 23.97
CA GLU A 70 3.30 -14.72 23.77
C GLU A 70 3.75 -14.72 22.31
N MET A 71 2.80 -14.71 21.37
CA MET A 71 3.09 -14.68 19.93
C MET A 71 3.46 -13.27 19.45
N MET A 72 2.77 -12.26 19.96
CA MET A 72 2.98 -10.85 19.64
C MET A 72 3.20 -10.08 20.95
N PRO A 73 4.43 -10.11 21.50
CA PRO A 73 4.79 -9.28 22.64
C PRO A 73 4.78 -7.78 22.29
N ASP A 74 4.89 -6.93 23.30
CA ASP A 74 4.99 -5.48 23.10
C ASP A 74 6.23 -5.13 22.28
N GLY A 75 6.04 -4.34 21.23
CA GLY A 75 7.08 -3.97 20.28
C GLY A 75 7.36 -5.02 19.20
N PHE A 76 6.61 -6.13 19.15
CA PHE A 76 6.78 -7.19 18.16
C PHE A 76 6.92 -6.66 16.72
N TYR A 77 6.00 -5.78 16.29
CA TYR A 77 6.07 -5.25 14.93
C TYR A 77 7.25 -4.31 14.74
N GLY A 78 7.65 -3.58 15.78
CA GLY A 78 8.83 -2.73 15.76
C GLY A 78 10.12 -3.54 15.53
N GLU A 79 10.29 -4.64 16.27
CA GLU A 79 11.45 -5.54 16.13
C GLU A 79 11.47 -6.25 14.79
N MET A 80 10.33 -6.82 14.37
CA MET A 80 10.19 -7.47 13.07
C MET A 80 10.58 -6.52 11.94
N MET A 81 10.11 -5.26 12.00
CA MET A 81 10.43 -4.27 10.99
C MET A 81 11.86 -3.77 11.04
N ALA A 82 12.44 -3.57 12.21
CA ALA A 82 13.86 -3.27 12.33
C ALA A 82 14.71 -4.36 11.67
N GLY A 83 14.38 -5.63 11.91
CA GLY A 83 15.02 -6.77 11.25
C GLY A 83 14.83 -6.76 9.73
N MET A 84 13.64 -6.41 9.25
CA MET A 84 13.36 -6.32 7.82
C MET A 84 14.11 -5.17 7.14
N MET A 85 14.14 -4.00 7.77
CA MET A 85 14.88 -2.84 7.28
C MET A 85 16.36 -3.17 7.13
N ASP A 86 16.94 -3.84 8.12
CA ASP A 86 18.35 -4.18 8.10
C ASP A 86 18.70 -5.25 7.06
N LYS A 87 17.87 -6.29 6.94
CA LYS A 87 18.14 -7.43 6.04
C LYS A 87 17.79 -7.18 4.58
N MET A 88 16.74 -6.39 4.30
CA MET A 88 16.21 -6.23 2.93
C MET A 88 16.43 -4.82 2.38
N LEU A 89 16.05 -3.80 3.16
CA LEU A 89 16.00 -2.43 2.67
C LEU A 89 17.37 -1.76 2.66
N ARG A 90 18.21 -1.99 3.68
CA ARG A 90 19.59 -1.46 3.72
C ARG A 90 20.42 -1.90 2.50
N PRO A 91 20.49 -3.20 2.11
CA PRO A 91 21.20 -3.60 0.89
C PRO A 91 20.69 -2.93 -0.39
N MET A 92 19.36 -2.81 -0.54
CA MET A 92 18.73 -2.15 -1.68
C MET A 92 19.07 -0.65 -1.73
N LEU A 93 19.04 0.02 -0.58
CA LEU A 93 19.39 1.43 -0.46
C LEU A 93 20.88 1.66 -0.75
N THR A 94 21.75 0.77 -0.27
CA THR A 94 23.18 0.80 -0.61
C THR A 94 23.39 0.71 -2.12
N MET A 95 22.64 -0.14 -2.83
CA MET A 95 22.70 -0.23 -4.29
C MET A 95 22.32 1.10 -4.97
N PHE A 96 21.28 1.80 -4.50
CA PHE A 96 20.87 3.10 -5.06
C PHE A 96 21.79 4.25 -4.69
N SER A 97 22.60 4.12 -3.64
CA SER A 97 23.60 5.12 -3.28
C SER A 97 24.94 4.95 -3.98
N GLN A 98 25.11 3.92 -4.81
CA GLN A 98 26.36 3.72 -5.55
C GLN A 98 26.58 4.82 -6.60
N PRO A 99 27.84 5.22 -6.85
CA PRO A 99 28.20 6.22 -7.86
C PRO A 99 27.52 5.98 -9.21
N GLU A 100 27.49 4.74 -9.70
CA GLU A 100 26.91 4.37 -10.99
C GLU A 100 25.44 4.78 -11.08
N PHE A 101 24.66 4.50 -10.02
CA PHE A 101 23.24 4.83 -10.00
C PHE A 101 23.01 6.34 -9.91
N VAL A 102 23.78 7.03 -9.05
CA VAL A 102 23.68 8.49 -8.89
C VAL A 102 24.05 9.19 -10.20
N LEU A 103 25.15 8.78 -10.85
CA LEU A 103 25.58 9.33 -12.13
C LEU A 103 24.58 9.04 -13.23
N GLY A 104 24.04 7.82 -13.32
CA GLY A 104 23.03 7.45 -14.32
C GLY A 104 21.73 8.25 -14.16
N ALA A 105 21.35 8.61 -12.94
CA ALA A 105 20.19 9.47 -12.68
C ALA A 105 20.44 10.96 -12.97
N ARG A 106 21.70 11.40 -12.98
CA ARG A 106 22.09 12.82 -13.04
C ARG A 106 22.69 13.24 -14.38
N LEU A 107 23.18 12.29 -15.16
CA LEU A 107 23.82 12.50 -16.46
C LEU A 107 23.01 11.81 -17.56
N THR A 108 22.89 12.45 -18.72
CA THR A 108 22.22 11.88 -19.90
C THR A 108 23.19 11.10 -20.78
N VAL A 109 24.09 10.33 -20.17
CA VAL A 109 25.01 9.43 -20.85
C VAL A 109 24.52 7.99 -20.67
N ASP A 110 24.89 7.09 -21.57
CA ASP A 110 24.61 5.68 -21.42
C ASP A 110 25.32 5.06 -20.20
N ALA A 111 24.75 3.99 -19.66
CA ALA A 111 25.30 3.30 -18.50
C ALA A 111 26.70 2.74 -18.77
N GLU A 112 26.97 2.27 -19.99
CA GLU A 112 28.25 1.70 -20.41
C GLU A 112 29.38 2.74 -20.31
N THR A 113 29.10 4.01 -20.64
CA THR A 113 30.05 5.12 -20.48
C THR A 113 30.38 5.37 -19.01
N ILE A 114 29.41 5.24 -18.10
CA ILE A 114 29.64 5.41 -16.66
C ILE A 114 30.44 4.22 -16.12
N GLU A 115 30.07 3.00 -16.49
CA GLU A 115 30.75 1.76 -16.08
C GLU A 115 32.19 1.68 -16.60
N ALA A 116 32.50 2.33 -17.73
CA ALA A 116 33.84 2.37 -18.29
C ALA A 116 34.82 3.27 -17.51
N LEU A 117 34.31 4.14 -16.64
CA LEU A 117 35.12 4.98 -15.77
C LEU A 117 35.73 4.17 -14.62
N GLU A 118 36.93 4.54 -14.20
CA GLU A 118 37.53 3.94 -13.00
C GLU A 118 36.72 4.34 -11.74
N GLU A 119 36.68 3.48 -10.72
CA GLU A 119 35.93 3.74 -9.47
C GLU A 119 36.24 5.12 -8.86
N GLY A 120 37.51 5.55 -8.93
CA GLY A 120 37.94 6.86 -8.45
C GLY A 120 37.36 8.03 -9.25
N GLU A 121 37.24 7.88 -10.57
CA GLU A 121 36.66 8.90 -11.45
C GLU A 121 35.14 8.99 -11.23
N GLN A 122 34.46 7.86 -11.03
CA GLN A 122 33.04 7.84 -10.70
C GLN A 122 32.76 8.49 -9.35
N ALA A 123 33.57 8.19 -8.33
CA ALA A 123 33.48 8.82 -7.02
C ALA A 123 33.72 10.34 -7.11
N GLU A 124 34.71 10.77 -7.90
CA GLU A 124 34.99 12.20 -8.12
C GLU A 124 33.81 12.90 -8.81
N LEU A 125 33.29 12.35 -9.92
CA LEU A 125 32.13 12.90 -10.63
C LEU A 125 30.88 12.94 -9.73
N THR A 126 30.66 11.90 -8.93
CA THR A 126 29.55 11.85 -7.99
C THR A 126 29.69 12.95 -6.95
N ALA A 127 30.88 13.15 -6.38
CA ALA A 127 31.15 14.24 -5.44
C ALA A 127 31.01 15.63 -6.09
N MET A 128 31.31 15.78 -7.39
CA MET A 128 31.06 17.03 -8.13
C MET A 128 29.57 17.34 -8.27
N LEU A 129 28.73 16.31 -8.48
CA LEU A 129 27.30 16.47 -8.77
C LEU A 129 26.42 16.46 -7.52
N ASP A 130 26.75 15.63 -6.53
CA ASP A 130 26.12 15.56 -5.22
C ASP A 130 27.16 15.25 -4.14
N PRO A 131 27.86 16.27 -3.59
CA PRO A 131 28.86 16.08 -2.54
C PRO A 131 28.27 15.52 -1.24
N ALA A 132 26.95 15.42 -1.12
CA ALA A 132 26.24 14.90 0.05
C ALA A 132 25.44 13.62 -0.28
N TYR A 133 25.76 12.90 -1.36
CA TYR A 133 24.97 11.75 -1.81
C TYR A 133 24.77 10.68 -0.72
N GLU A 134 25.82 10.33 0.03
CA GLU A 134 25.73 9.37 1.15
C GLU A 134 24.80 9.89 2.25
N ALA A 135 25.01 11.13 2.70
CA ALA A 135 24.21 11.75 3.74
C ALA A 135 22.73 11.91 3.33
N ARG A 136 22.46 12.12 2.03
CA ARG A 136 21.10 12.17 1.48
C ARG A 136 20.46 10.79 1.49
N GLY A 137 21.21 9.75 1.12
CA GLY A 137 20.79 8.36 1.24
C GLY A 137 20.40 8.02 2.68
N ASP A 138 21.32 8.24 3.62
CA ASP A 138 21.11 7.98 5.05
C ASP A 138 19.89 8.73 5.62
N ALA A 139 19.72 10.01 5.26
CA ALA A 139 18.57 10.80 5.68
C ALA A 139 17.25 10.20 5.17
N MET A 140 17.22 9.70 3.93
CA MET A 140 16.04 9.07 3.37
C MET A 140 15.70 7.75 4.07
N VAL A 141 16.71 6.92 4.36
CA VAL A 141 16.54 5.68 5.15
C VAL A 141 15.97 6.01 6.53
N ALA A 142 16.57 6.97 7.22
CA ALA A 142 16.18 7.34 8.57
C ALA A 142 14.72 7.82 8.63
N VAL A 143 14.31 8.68 7.67
CA VAL A 143 12.91 9.14 7.58
C VAL A 143 11.97 7.98 7.30
N LEU A 144 12.29 7.13 6.32
CA LEU A 144 11.46 5.98 5.94
C LEU A 144 11.27 5.02 7.12
N THR A 145 12.36 4.61 7.77
CA THR A 145 12.32 3.72 8.94
C THR A 145 11.54 4.35 10.09
N SER A 146 11.72 5.64 10.37
CA SER A 146 10.98 6.33 11.42
C SER A 146 9.47 6.38 11.15
N ARG A 147 9.08 6.73 9.91
CA ARG A 147 7.66 6.81 9.52
C ARG A 147 7.00 5.44 9.54
N MET A 148 7.66 4.44 8.98
CA MET A 148 7.17 3.06 8.99
C MET A 148 7.06 2.55 10.42
N GLY A 149 8.09 2.72 11.26
CA GLY A 149 8.06 2.30 12.67
C GLY A 149 6.86 2.85 13.43
N GLY A 150 6.56 4.16 13.26
CA GLY A 150 5.37 4.77 13.85
C GLY A 150 4.05 4.14 13.39
N MET A 151 3.95 3.76 12.11
CA MET A 151 2.76 3.08 11.59
C MET A 151 2.59 1.69 12.20
N PHE A 152 3.67 0.92 12.28
CA PHE A 152 3.65 -0.43 12.83
C PHE A 152 3.31 -0.45 14.32
N THR A 153 3.86 0.48 15.10
CA THR A 153 3.48 0.67 16.51
C THR A 153 1.99 0.97 16.66
N ALA A 154 1.41 1.78 15.77
CA ALA A 154 -0.02 2.08 15.81
C ALA A 154 -0.90 0.88 15.42
N MET A 155 -0.41 -0.01 14.54
CA MET A 155 -1.12 -1.20 14.09
C MET A 155 -1.08 -2.35 15.10
N GLU A 156 -0.04 -2.41 15.93
CA GLU A 156 0.21 -3.53 16.84
C GLU A 156 -0.94 -3.81 17.81
N GLY A 157 -1.50 -2.77 18.43
CA GLY A 157 -2.63 -2.91 19.37
C GLY A 157 -3.87 -3.51 18.70
N PRO A 158 -4.41 -2.88 17.63
CA PRO A 158 -5.57 -3.41 16.90
C PRO A 158 -5.36 -4.83 16.36
N MET A 159 -4.18 -5.15 15.82
CA MET A 159 -3.86 -6.50 15.33
C MET A 159 -3.88 -7.53 16.45
N ARG A 160 -3.31 -7.20 17.61
CA ARG A 160 -3.32 -8.07 18.79
C ARG A 160 -4.72 -8.30 19.34
N GLU A 161 -5.53 -7.26 19.38
CA GLU A 161 -6.93 -7.36 19.79
C GLU A 161 -7.72 -8.25 18.81
N GLY A 162 -7.60 -8.00 17.50
CA GLY A 162 -8.26 -8.78 16.46
C GLY A 162 -7.88 -10.26 16.50
N LEU A 163 -6.57 -10.56 16.64
CA LEU A 163 -6.09 -11.93 16.73
C LEU A 163 -6.57 -12.61 18.02
N SER A 164 -6.61 -11.90 19.14
CA SER A 164 -7.14 -12.42 20.41
C SER A 164 -8.62 -12.80 20.30
N LYS A 165 -9.43 -11.97 19.63
CA LYS A 165 -10.84 -12.29 19.36
C LYS A 165 -10.96 -13.51 18.46
N ALA A 166 -10.15 -13.60 17.40
CA ALA A 166 -10.13 -14.76 16.51
C ALA A 166 -9.78 -16.06 17.26
N TYR A 167 -8.84 -16.01 18.21
CA TYR A 167 -8.50 -17.15 19.06
C TYR A 167 -9.64 -17.55 19.98
N ALA A 168 -10.32 -16.58 20.61
CA ALA A 168 -11.47 -16.85 21.48
C ALA A 168 -12.66 -17.48 20.74
N VAL A 169 -12.84 -17.14 19.46
CA VAL A 169 -13.84 -17.76 18.59
C VAL A 169 -13.45 -19.19 18.19
N ARG A 170 -12.18 -19.40 17.85
CA ARG A 170 -11.70 -20.62 17.18
C ARG A 170 -11.32 -21.74 18.14
N PHE A 171 -10.94 -21.41 19.37
CA PHE A 171 -10.48 -22.37 20.37
C PHE A 171 -11.37 -22.35 21.61
N ASP A 172 -11.59 -23.53 22.21
CA ASP A 172 -12.22 -23.66 23.51
C ASP A 172 -11.22 -23.46 24.66
N ASP A 173 -11.72 -23.46 25.90
CA ASP A 173 -10.89 -23.24 27.10
C ASP A 173 -9.77 -24.28 27.26
N ALA A 174 -10.03 -25.55 26.93
CA ALA A 174 -9.05 -26.61 27.06
C ALA A 174 -7.94 -26.44 26.03
N GLN A 175 -8.29 -26.13 24.79
CA GLN A 175 -7.33 -25.86 23.71
C GLN A 175 -6.47 -24.63 24.00
N LEU A 176 -7.08 -23.54 24.50
CA LEU A 176 -6.33 -22.35 24.90
C LEU A 176 -5.34 -22.65 26.04
N ALA A 177 -5.74 -23.48 27.02
CA ALA A 177 -4.86 -23.92 28.10
C ALA A 177 -3.72 -24.82 27.59
N ASP A 178 -3.99 -25.73 26.67
CA ASP A 178 -2.98 -26.60 26.06
C ASP A 178 -1.96 -25.79 25.25
N ILE A 179 -2.41 -24.81 24.46
CA ILE A 179 -1.53 -23.90 23.71
C ILE A 179 -0.67 -23.09 24.69
N ALA A 180 -1.26 -22.52 25.73
CA ALA A 180 -0.53 -21.77 26.75
C ALA A 180 0.54 -22.65 27.44
N ALA A 181 0.20 -23.90 27.78
CA ALA A 181 1.14 -24.85 28.36
C ALA A 181 2.29 -25.19 27.41
N PHE A 182 2.01 -25.31 26.11
CA PHE A 182 3.05 -25.48 25.09
C PHE A 182 3.96 -24.24 25.00
N PHE A 183 3.39 -23.04 24.91
CA PHE A 183 4.16 -21.78 24.84
C PHE A 183 5.00 -21.51 26.09
N ALA A 184 4.58 -22.02 27.25
CA ALA A 184 5.38 -21.97 28.47
C ALA A 184 6.65 -22.86 28.42
N THR A 185 6.77 -23.77 27.45
CA THR A 185 8.01 -24.53 27.24
C THR A 185 9.07 -23.66 26.54
N PRO A 186 10.38 -23.92 26.74
CA PRO A 186 11.43 -23.14 26.07
C PRO A 186 11.30 -23.11 24.54
N THR A 187 10.96 -24.26 23.94
CA THR A 187 10.77 -24.35 22.48
C THR A 187 9.44 -23.74 22.04
N GLY A 188 8.36 -23.92 22.80
CA GLY A 188 7.06 -23.37 22.44
C GLY A 188 7.02 -21.85 22.50
N GLY A 189 7.68 -21.23 23.48
CA GLY A 189 7.79 -19.77 23.55
C GLY A 189 8.64 -19.20 22.42
N GLU A 190 9.72 -19.89 22.03
CA GLU A 190 10.49 -19.51 20.84
C GLU A 190 9.65 -19.63 19.57
N TYR A 191 8.96 -20.76 19.41
CA TYR A 191 8.06 -20.96 18.27
C TYR A 191 6.96 -19.90 18.22
N ALA A 192 6.35 -19.52 19.35
CA ALA A 192 5.32 -18.49 19.42
C ALA A 192 5.82 -17.16 18.84
N ARG A 193 6.98 -16.67 19.29
CA ARG A 193 7.60 -15.42 18.83
C ARG A 193 8.03 -15.46 17.38
N GLU A 194 8.66 -16.56 16.95
CA GLU A 194 9.22 -16.67 15.60
C GLU A 194 8.15 -16.99 14.55
N SER A 195 7.05 -17.67 14.92
CA SER A 195 6.06 -18.19 13.97
C SER A 195 5.48 -17.14 13.03
N MET A 196 5.19 -15.94 13.53
CA MET A 196 4.66 -14.85 12.72
C MET A 196 5.80 -14.11 11.98
N ALA A 197 6.97 -13.96 12.60
CA ALA A 197 8.13 -13.34 11.98
C ALA A 197 8.68 -14.14 10.79
N LEU A 198 8.54 -15.47 10.80
CA LEU A 198 8.96 -16.36 9.70
C LEU A 198 8.29 -16.03 8.36
N PHE A 199 7.08 -15.46 8.36
CA PHE A 199 6.42 -15.02 7.12
C PHE A 199 7.11 -13.79 6.49
N ALA A 200 7.85 -13.01 7.30
CA ALA A 200 8.70 -11.92 6.84
C ALA A 200 10.16 -12.37 6.63
N ASP A 201 10.45 -13.67 6.71
CA ASP A 201 11.81 -14.17 6.46
C ASP A 201 12.21 -13.96 4.99
N PRO A 202 13.43 -13.50 4.70
CA PRO A 202 13.90 -13.29 3.33
C PRO A 202 13.77 -14.52 2.43
N GLN A 203 13.91 -15.75 2.97
CA GLN A 203 13.78 -16.97 2.17
C GLN A 203 12.32 -17.21 1.75
N VAL A 204 11.36 -16.91 2.64
CA VAL A 204 9.93 -16.99 2.31
C VAL A 204 9.58 -15.94 1.27
N MET A 205 10.04 -14.70 1.45
CA MET A 205 9.82 -13.62 0.49
C MET A 205 10.42 -13.94 -0.89
N GLN A 206 11.64 -14.49 -0.93
CA GLN A 206 12.28 -14.89 -2.18
C GLN A 206 11.44 -15.94 -2.93
N ALA A 207 10.92 -16.95 -2.22
CA ALA A 207 10.04 -17.94 -2.82
C ALA A 207 8.76 -17.30 -3.39
N SER A 208 8.18 -16.32 -2.69
CA SER A 208 7.04 -15.55 -3.20
C SER A 208 7.40 -14.76 -4.46
N MET A 209 8.57 -14.12 -4.52
CA MET A 209 9.02 -13.37 -5.71
C MET A 209 9.24 -14.28 -6.92
N GLN A 210 9.72 -15.51 -6.70
CA GLN A 210 9.86 -16.50 -7.77
C GLN A 210 8.52 -16.98 -8.32
N ALA A 211 7.45 -16.91 -7.52
CA ALA A 211 6.10 -17.27 -7.94
C ALA A 211 5.39 -16.15 -8.75
N LEU A 212 5.88 -14.90 -8.67
CA LEU A 212 5.23 -13.74 -9.32
C LEU A 212 4.97 -13.94 -10.82
N PRO A 213 5.92 -14.42 -11.65
CA PRO A 213 5.66 -14.60 -13.08
C PRO A 213 4.51 -15.58 -13.36
N ALA A 214 4.42 -16.66 -12.60
CA ALA A 214 3.34 -17.65 -12.74
C ALA A 214 1.98 -17.06 -12.32
N MET A 215 1.95 -16.26 -11.25
CA MET A 215 0.75 -15.53 -10.84
C MET A 215 0.32 -14.52 -11.92
N MET A 216 1.25 -13.77 -12.50
CA MET A 216 0.96 -12.82 -13.60
C MET A 216 0.40 -13.53 -14.83
N SER A 217 0.95 -14.69 -15.20
CA SER A 217 0.41 -15.52 -16.27
C SER A 217 -1.03 -15.95 -15.96
N GLY A 218 -1.31 -16.38 -14.73
CA GLY A 218 -2.65 -16.77 -14.30
C GLY A 218 -3.69 -15.64 -14.42
N PHE A 219 -3.30 -14.37 -14.23
CA PHE A 219 -4.22 -13.25 -14.46
C PHE A 219 -4.62 -13.09 -15.93
N GLY A 220 -3.70 -13.29 -16.87
CA GLY A 220 -4.02 -13.28 -18.30
C GLY A 220 -4.97 -14.42 -18.69
N ASP A 221 -4.80 -15.59 -18.08
CA ASP A 221 -5.70 -16.73 -18.27
C ASP A 221 -7.11 -16.43 -17.71
N ILE A 222 -7.20 -15.76 -16.55
CA ILE A 222 -8.47 -15.32 -15.96
C ILE A 222 -9.18 -14.31 -16.88
N GLU A 223 -8.46 -13.32 -17.42
CA GLU A 223 -9.05 -12.34 -18.35
C GLU A 223 -9.65 -13.03 -19.57
N SER A 224 -8.91 -13.98 -20.15
CA SER A 224 -9.35 -14.75 -21.30
C SER A 224 -10.59 -15.60 -20.98
N ALA A 225 -10.58 -16.31 -19.84
CA ALA A 225 -11.71 -17.11 -19.39
C ALA A 225 -12.94 -16.25 -19.06
N MET A 226 -12.75 -15.05 -18.50
CA MET A 226 -13.83 -14.10 -18.23
C MET A 226 -14.45 -13.60 -19.53
N ARG A 227 -13.63 -13.29 -20.54
CA ARG A 227 -14.10 -12.90 -21.87
C ARG A 227 -14.93 -14.02 -22.51
N GLU A 228 -14.43 -15.25 -22.52
CA GLU A 228 -15.16 -16.41 -23.05
C GLU A 228 -16.50 -16.62 -22.33
N ALA A 229 -16.51 -16.53 -20.99
CA ALA A 229 -17.72 -16.66 -20.20
C ALA A 229 -18.75 -15.55 -20.50
N MET A 230 -18.30 -14.31 -20.68
CA MET A 230 -19.17 -13.17 -21.02
C MET A 230 -19.68 -13.24 -22.46
N GLU A 231 -18.88 -13.69 -23.42
CA GLU A 231 -19.32 -13.92 -24.81
C GLU A 231 -20.37 -15.02 -24.92
N ALA A 232 -20.37 -15.99 -23.98
CA ALA A 232 -21.40 -17.02 -23.90
C ALA A 232 -22.75 -16.49 -23.36
N LEU A 233 -22.79 -15.29 -22.78
CA LEU A 233 -24.02 -14.68 -22.28
C LEU A 233 -24.70 -13.83 -23.39
N PRO A 234 -26.04 -13.68 -23.35
CA PRO A 234 -26.71 -12.71 -24.22
C PRO A 234 -26.16 -11.31 -23.99
N ALA A 235 -26.05 -10.53 -25.07
CA ALA A 235 -25.62 -9.14 -24.98
C ALA A 235 -26.48 -8.36 -23.98
N GLU A 236 -25.83 -7.55 -23.16
CA GLU A 236 -26.51 -6.61 -22.28
C GLU A 236 -27.44 -5.71 -23.12
N ARG A 237 -28.67 -5.54 -22.63
CA ARG A 237 -29.71 -4.81 -23.35
C ARG A 237 -29.64 -3.34 -22.99
N GLY A 238 -29.58 -2.48 -23.98
CA GLY A 238 -29.76 -1.04 -23.81
C GLY A 238 -31.23 -0.65 -23.76
N TYR A 239 -31.50 0.63 -23.48
CA TYR A 239 -32.86 1.20 -23.50
C TYR A 239 -33.61 0.88 -24.83
N GLY A 240 -32.89 0.95 -25.95
CA GLY A 240 -33.39 0.66 -27.29
C GLY A 240 -33.94 -0.76 -27.47
N ASP A 241 -33.40 -1.72 -26.72
CA ASP A 241 -33.75 -3.13 -26.83
C ASP A 241 -34.99 -3.51 -25.99
N LEU A 242 -35.44 -2.61 -25.10
CA LEU A 242 -36.62 -2.81 -24.27
C LEU A 242 -37.91 -2.57 -25.06
N THR A 243 -38.92 -3.42 -24.87
CA THR A 243 -40.26 -3.19 -25.41
C THR A 243 -40.96 -2.04 -24.69
N GLU A 244 -41.98 -1.44 -25.30
CA GLU A 244 -42.77 -0.36 -24.68
C GLU A 244 -43.32 -0.75 -23.31
N ALA A 245 -43.92 -1.94 -23.19
CA ALA A 245 -44.40 -2.48 -21.91
C ALA A 245 -43.27 -2.68 -20.87
N GLN A 246 -42.05 -3.03 -21.31
CA GLN A 246 -40.89 -3.16 -20.41
C GLN A 246 -40.39 -1.78 -19.93
N ARG A 247 -40.43 -0.77 -20.79
CA ARG A 247 -40.07 0.62 -20.44
C ARG A 247 -41.09 1.21 -19.48
N GLU A 248 -42.39 1.07 -19.75
CA GLU A 248 -43.45 1.49 -18.84
C GLU A 248 -43.31 0.84 -17.46
N ARG A 249 -43.05 -0.48 -17.44
CA ARG A 249 -42.85 -1.20 -16.18
C ARG A 249 -41.60 -0.76 -15.44
N MET A 250 -40.50 -0.47 -16.15
CA MET A 250 -39.26 0.02 -15.55
C MET A 250 -39.43 1.43 -14.96
N ALA A 251 -40.13 2.32 -15.66
CA ALA A 251 -40.44 3.66 -15.17
C ALA A 251 -41.31 3.61 -13.91
N GLU A 252 -42.33 2.75 -13.89
CA GLU A 252 -43.19 2.52 -12.72
C GLU A 252 -42.38 2.00 -11.52
N LEU A 253 -41.46 1.05 -11.73
CA LEU A 253 -40.63 0.48 -10.66
C LEU A 253 -39.62 1.49 -10.08
N LEU A 254 -39.13 2.41 -10.92
CA LEU A 254 -38.17 3.44 -10.52
C LEU A 254 -38.85 4.73 -10.04
N ASP A 255 -40.18 4.82 -10.12
CA ASP A 255 -40.98 6.03 -9.82
C ASP A 255 -40.49 7.26 -10.59
N VAL A 256 -40.20 7.08 -11.88
CA VAL A 256 -39.73 8.14 -12.79
C VAL A 256 -40.71 8.34 -13.96
N ASP A 257 -40.68 9.52 -14.55
CA ASP A 257 -41.44 9.78 -15.78
C ASP A 257 -40.90 8.88 -16.91
N PRO A 258 -41.74 8.11 -17.62
CA PRO A 258 -41.32 7.31 -18.77
C PRO A 258 -40.54 8.09 -19.83
N ALA A 259 -40.79 9.40 -19.97
CA ALA A 259 -40.06 10.27 -20.89
C ALA A 259 -38.59 10.50 -20.49
N GLN A 260 -38.25 10.34 -19.20
CA GLN A 260 -36.90 10.51 -18.66
C GLN A 260 -36.09 9.21 -18.64
N LEU A 261 -36.75 8.06 -18.84
CA LEU A 261 -36.12 6.75 -18.69
C LEU A 261 -34.96 6.52 -19.68
N ALA A 262 -35.03 7.12 -20.88
CA ALA A 262 -33.98 7.02 -21.88
C ALA A 262 -32.64 7.64 -21.42
N ASP A 263 -32.70 8.70 -20.62
CA ASP A 263 -31.52 9.43 -20.13
C ASP A 263 -30.95 8.79 -18.85
N LEU A 264 -31.73 7.93 -18.18
CA LEU A 264 -31.34 7.25 -16.94
C LEU A 264 -30.68 5.88 -17.18
N VAL A 265 -30.99 5.24 -18.32
CA VAL A 265 -30.40 3.95 -18.68
C VAL A 265 -29.08 4.18 -19.39
N ASN A 266 -27.98 3.95 -18.67
CA ASN A 266 -26.65 3.94 -19.29
C ASN A 266 -26.57 2.84 -20.36
N PRO A 267 -25.94 3.11 -21.51
CA PRO A 267 -25.70 2.08 -22.50
C PRO A 267 -24.76 1.00 -21.93
N PRO A 268 -24.88 -0.26 -22.39
CA PRO A 268 -23.93 -1.31 -22.05
C PRO A 268 -22.49 -0.88 -22.34
N LYS A 269 -21.58 -1.13 -21.40
CA LYS A 269 -20.15 -0.87 -21.61
C LYS A 269 -19.51 -2.03 -22.36
N SER A 270 -18.62 -1.74 -23.31
CA SER A 270 -17.81 -2.80 -23.90
C SER A 270 -16.75 -3.28 -22.91
N MET A 271 -16.34 -4.54 -23.01
CA MET A 271 -15.24 -5.08 -22.18
C MET A 271 -13.93 -4.29 -22.37
N ASP A 272 -13.71 -3.71 -23.56
CA ASP A 272 -12.53 -2.90 -23.87
C ASP A 272 -12.58 -1.51 -23.17
N ASP A 273 -13.77 -0.99 -22.90
CA ASP A 273 -13.96 0.28 -22.16
C ASP A 273 -13.81 0.09 -20.63
N ALA A 274 -13.99 -1.14 -20.13
CA ALA A 274 -13.93 -1.47 -18.71
C ALA A 274 -12.50 -1.69 -18.19
N ALA A 275 -11.56 -2.04 -19.06
CA ALA A 275 -10.14 -2.26 -18.71
C ALA A 275 -9.30 -0.97 -18.65
N GLY A 276 -9.87 0.17 -19.04
CA GLY A 276 -9.18 1.47 -19.15
C GLY A 276 -9.55 2.51 -18.08
N GLN A 277 -10.25 2.13 -17.00
CA GLN A 277 -10.59 2.99 -15.86
C GLN A 277 -10.00 2.45 -14.56
#